data_AF-A0A8B7Y0M1-F1
#
_entry.id   AF-A0A8B7Y0M1-F1
#
_cell.length_a   1.000
_cell.length_b   1.000
_cell.length_c   1.000
_cell.angle_alpha   90.00
_cell.angle_beta   90.00
_cell.angle_gamma   90.00
#
_symmetry.space_group_name_H-M   'P 1'
#
loop_
_entity.id
_entity.type
_entity.pdbx_description
1 polymer ?
#
loop_
_entity_poly.entity_id
_entity_poly.type
_entity_poly.pdbx_seq_one_letter_code
_entity_poly.pdbx_strand_id
1 'polypeptide(L)' 'MTHGKADDESVYSAREVMDTVSEMSKLLETGLDSETLAIAVKLCELGVNPEALASVIQELRREMAAYNAGGGDSKT' A
#
# COMPACT_ATOMS: atom_id res chain seq x y z
N MET A 1 -29.99 -7.99 22.69
CA MET A 1 -28.52 -7.79 22.59
C MET A 1 -28.07 -8.38 21.25
N THR A 2 -28.00 -7.58 20.19
CA THR A 2 -27.68 -8.05 18.82
C THR A 2 -26.50 -7.31 18.17
N HIS A 3 -25.71 -6.56 18.95
CA HIS A 3 -24.61 -5.72 18.45
C HIS A 3 -23.26 -6.47 18.32
N GLY A 4 -23.23 -7.65 17.71
CA GLY A 4 -21.95 -8.37 17.55
C GLY A 4 -21.79 -9.21 16.28
N LYS A 5 -22.85 -9.35 15.47
CA LYS A 5 -22.81 -10.19 14.26
C LYS A 5 -22.48 -9.39 12.99
N ALA A 6 -22.89 -8.13 12.92
CA ALA A 6 -22.66 -7.26 11.77
C ALA A 6 -21.20 -6.77 11.69
N ASP A 7 -20.58 -6.48 12.84
CA ASP A 7 -19.19 -6.01 12.88
C ASP A 7 -18.22 -7.12 12.43
N ASP A 8 -18.47 -8.37 12.84
CA ASP A 8 -17.65 -9.54 12.47
C ASP A 8 -17.70 -9.85 10.96
N GLU A 9 -18.88 -9.73 10.34
CA GLU A 9 -19.08 -9.95 8.90
C GLU A 9 -18.41 -8.84 8.06
N SER A 10 -18.45 -7.59 8.54
CA SER A 10 -17.79 -6.46 7.87
C SER A 10 -16.26 -6.58 7.90
N VAL A 11 -15.70 -7.03 9.03
CA VAL A 11 -14.26 -7.23 9.22
C VAL A 11 -13.77 -8.40 8.36
N TYR A 12 -14.56 -9.47 8.28
CA TYR A 12 -14.27 -10.60 7.39
C TYR A 12 -14.23 -10.16 5.93
N SER A 13 -15.24 -9.41 5.48
CA SER A 13 -15.30 -8.90 4.10
C SER A 13 -14.14 -7.96 3.77
N ALA A 14 -13.77 -7.05 4.67
CA ALA A 14 -12.63 -6.15 4.47
C ALA A 14 -11.31 -6.92 4.32
N ARG A 15 -11.15 -8.02 5.07
CA ARG A 15 -9.98 -8.88 4.98
C ARG A 15 -9.91 -9.62 3.63
N GLU A 16 -11.02 -10.18 3.17
CA GLU A 16 -11.09 -10.84 1.86
C GLU A 16 -10.78 -9.89 0.70
N VAL A 17 -11.30 -8.65 0.78
CA VAL A 17 -10.99 -7.60 -0.20
C VAL A 17 -9.48 -7.30 -0.19
N MET A 18 -8.89 -7.14 1.00
CA MET A 18 -7.48 -6.85 1.13
C MET A 18 -6.60 -8.00 0.62
N ASP A 19 -6.98 -9.25 0.88
CA ASP A 19 -6.27 -10.43 0.39
C ASP A 19 -6.33 -10.49 -1.15
N THR A 20 -7.49 -10.22 -1.73
CA THR A 20 -7.67 -10.15 -3.20
C THR A 20 -6.79 -9.05 -3.82
N VAL A 21 -6.78 -7.85 -3.23
CA VAL A 21 -5.95 -6.73 -3.72
C VAL A 21 -4.45 -7.04 -3.58
N SER A 22 -4.04 -7.73 -2.51
CA SER A 22 -2.67 -8.21 -2.33
C SER A 22 -2.26 -9.20 -3.41
N GLU A 23 -3.13 -10.13 -3.78
CA GLU A 23 -2.88 -11.08 -4.86
C GLU A 23 -2.76 -10.38 -6.22
N MET A 24 -3.66 -9.44 -6.51
CA MET A 24 -3.57 -8.61 -7.73
C MET A 24 -2.25 -7.84 -7.79
N SER A 25 -1.82 -7.24 -6.67
CA SER A 25 -0.57 -6.50 -6.58
C SER A 25 0.65 -7.37 -6.89
N LYS A 26 0.65 -8.63 -6.42
CA LYS A 26 1.71 -9.61 -6.70
C LYS A 26 1.70 -10.03 -8.17
N LEU A 27 0.53 -10.30 -8.74
CA LEU A 27 0.38 -10.69 -10.15
C LEU A 27 0.85 -9.59 -11.11
N LEU A 28 0.64 -8.32 -10.75
CA LEU A 28 1.05 -7.16 -11.52
C LEU A 28 2.48 -6.70 -11.21
N GLU A 29 3.19 -7.40 -10.31
CA GLU A 29 4.56 -7.08 -9.90
C GLU A 29 4.75 -5.59 -9.52
N THR A 30 3.78 -4.99 -8.83
CA THR A 30 3.85 -3.55 -8.46
C THR A 30 5.02 -3.24 -7.50
N GLY A 31 5.57 -4.29 -6.88
CA GLY A 31 6.63 -4.22 -5.89
C GLY A 31 6.18 -3.58 -4.58
N LEU A 32 4.87 -3.42 -4.32
CA LEU A 32 4.35 -2.94 -3.04
C LEU A 32 4.27 -4.10 -2.04
N ASP A 33 4.85 -3.93 -0.86
CA ASP A 33 4.62 -4.83 0.27
C ASP A 33 3.21 -4.62 0.85
N SER A 34 2.77 -5.56 1.70
CA SER A 34 1.42 -5.57 2.27
C SER A 34 1.08 -4.33 3.09
N GLU A 35 2.07 -3.72 3.76
CA GLU A 35 1.87 -2.53 4.59
C GLU A 35 1.68 -1.29 3.70
N THR A 36 2.56 -1.12 2.72
CA THR A 36 2.50 -0.03 1.74
C THR A 36 1.21 -0.11 0.93
N LEU A 37 0.78 -1.32 0.54
CA LEU A 37 -0.48 -1.54 -0.15
C LEU A 37 -1.68 -1.15 0.71
N ALA A 38 -1.67 -1.47 2.01
CA ALA A 38 -2.74 -1.09 2.93
C ALA A 38 -2.86 0.42 3.06
N ILE A 39 -1.72 1.11 3.15
CA ILE A 39 -1.66 2.57 3.18
C ILE A 39 -2.20 3.15 1.87
N ALA A 40 -1.81 2.60 0.72
CA ALA A 40 -2.28 3.07 -0.58
C ALA A 40 -3.80 2.92 -0.73
N VAL A 41 -4.36 1.78 -0.32
CA VAL A 41 -5.81 1.57 -0.26
C VAL A 41 -6.46 2.60 0.65
N LYS A 42 -5.90 2.85 1.84
CA LYS A 42 -6.46 3.82 2.78
C LYS A 42 -6.47 5.25 2.22
N LEU A 43 -5.42 5.64 1.52
CA LEU A 43 -5.35 6.95 0.87
C LEU A 43 -6.40 7.07 -0.24
N CYS A 44 -6.59 6.03 -1.04
CA CYS A 44 -7.66 5.99 -2.05
C CYS A 44 -9.06 6.09 -1.42
N GLU A 45 -9.30 5.41 -0.28
CA GLU A 45 -10.57 5.54 0.48
C GLU A 45 -10.82 6.96 0.98
N LEU A 46 -9.76 7.74 1.25
CA LEU A 46 -9.84 9.15 1.65
C LEU A 46 -10.06 10.10 0.44
N GLY A 47 -10.18 9.56 -0.78
CA GLY A 47 -10.40 10.32 -2.00
C GLY A 47 -9.13 10.82 -2.68
N VAL A 48 -7.96 10.30 -2.30
CA VAL A 48 -6.71 10.57 -3.02
C VAL A 48 -6.79 9.93 -4.41
N ASN A 49 -6.39 10.69 -5.43
CA ASN A 49 -6.33 10.19 -6.80
C ASN A 49 -5.24 9.09 -6.93
N PRO A 50 -5.59 7.89 -7.45
CA PRO A 50 -4.66 6.76 -7.51
C PRO A 50 -3.50 6.99 -8.49
N GLU A 51 -3.72 7.72 -9.59
CA GLU A 51 -2.66 8.03 -10.56
C GLU A 51 -1.60 9.00 -9.97
N ALA A 52 -2.05 10.00 -9.22
CA ALA A 52 -1.19 10.93 -8.49
C ALA A 52 -0.40 10.19 -7.39
N LEU A 53 -1.07 9.32 -6.63
CA LEU A 53 -0.42 8.51 -5.61
C LEU A 53 0.66 7.59 -6.21
N ALA A 54 0.36 6.94 -7.33
CA ALA A 54 1.33 6.11 -8.04
C ALA A 54 2.56 6.92 -8.49
N SER A 55 2.34 8.13 -8.99
CA SER A 55 3.42 9.04 -9.40
C SER A 55 4.33 9.40 -8.22
N VAL A 56 3.76 9.72 -7.05
CA VAL A 56 4.52 10.02 -5.83
C VAL A 56 5.31 8.80 -5.35
N ILE A 57 4.71 7.60 -5.34
CA ILE A 57 5.39 6.37 -4.95
C ILE A 57 6.59 6.10 -5.87
N GLN A 58 6.43 6.29 -7.18
CA GLN A 58 7.51 6.10 -8.14
C GLN A 58 8.65 7.11 -7.94
N GLU A 59 8.32 8.37 -7.67
CA GLU A 59 9.33 9.40 -7.43
C GLU A 59 10.13 9.12 -6.15
N LEU A 60 9.45 8.79 -5.04
CA LEU A 60 10.12 8.44 -3.78
C LEU A 60 11.05 7.23 -3.95
N ARG A 61 10.64 6.20 -4.70
CA ARG A 61 11.50 5.04 -4.99
C ARG A 61 12.73 5.43 -5.79
N ARG A 62 12.58 6.31 -6.78
CA ARG A 62 13.67 6.82 -7.61
C ARG A 62 14.66 7.64 -6.77
N GLU A 63 14.17 8.55 -5.93
CA GLU A 63 14.99 9.38 -5.05
C GLU A 63 15.77 8.52 -4.04
N MET A 64 15.12 7.54 -3.42
CA MET A 64 15.77 6.61 -2.49
C MET A 64 16.84 5.76 -3.17
N ALA A 65 16.57 5.27 -4.39
CA ALA A 65 17.58 4.55 -5.17
C ALA A 65 18.77 5.44 -5.52
N ALA A 66 18.54 6.69 -5.92
CA ALA A 66 19.58 7.67 -6.21
C ALA A 66 20.39 8.04 -4.96
N TYR A 67 19.74 8.22 -3.81
CA TYR A 67 20.41 8.45 -2.52
C TYR A 67 21.34 7.30 -2.16
N ASN A 68 20.85 6.06 -2.25
CA ASN A 68 21.64 4.86 -1.96
C ASN A 68 22.81 4.68 -2.94
N ALA A 69 22.62 5.01 -4.22
CA ALA A 69 23.68 4.94 -5.23
C ALA A 69 24.70 6.08 -5.13
N GLY A 70 24.30 7.24 -4.60
CA GLY A 70 25.07 8.48 -4.62
C GLY A 70 25.92 8.77 -3.38
N GLY A 71 25.67 8.14 -2.22
CA GLY A 71 26.46 8.47 -1.03
C GLY A 71 25.91 8.07 0.33
N GLY A 72 25.46 6.82 0.49
CA GLY A 72 25.21 6.24 1.81
C GLY A 72 26.48 5.97 2.64
N ASP A 73 27.66 5.92 2.01
CA ASP A 73 28.94 5.60 2.65
C ASP A 73 29.95 6.75 2.50
N SER A 74 30.00 7.63 3.50
CA SER A 74 31.20 8.43 3.78
C SER A 74 31.40 8.75 5.26
N LYS A 75 30.64 8.17 6.19
CA LYS A 75 30.96 8.33 7.61
C LYS A 75 30.33 7.24 8.50
N THR A 76 31.07 6.16 8.74
CA THR A 76 31.54 5.67 10.06
C THR A 76 32.40 4.44 9.86
#